data_AF-A0A2J0SY19-F1
#
_entry.id   AF-A0A2J0SY19-F1
#
_cell.length_a   1.000
_cell.length_b   1.000
_cell.length_c   1.000
_cell.angle_alpha   90.00
_cell.angle_beta   90.00
_cell.angle_gamma   90.00
#
_symmetry.space_group_name_H-M   'P 1'
#
loop_
_entity.id
_entity.type
_entity.pdbx_description
1 polymer ?
#
loop_
_entity_poly.entity_id
_entity_poly.type
_entity_poly.pdbx_seq_one_letter_code
_entity_poly.pdbx_strand_id
1 'polypeptide(L)'
;MDVAAQVVEFWKEAGPAKWFARDDAFDAQFRQLFLDEHFAAAARAREHWLGSAEGALALMLLLDQFPRNCFRGTAHSYATDGLARHYAMRAIEEGLDLQLVPKLRAFIYLPFEHSEDPLDQDRSVAMFDVLGDKEYLQYAELHRDIIRRFGRFPHRNAVLGRLPTAEELDYLAEGGFAG
;
A
#
# COMPACT_ATOMS: atom_id res chain seq x y z
N MET A 1 -15.72 19.44 7.34
CA MET A 1 -15.52 18.29 6.46
C MET A 1 -14.98 17.17 7.33
N ASP A 2 -15.49 15.95 7.21
CA ASP A 2 -14.96 14.80 7.95
C ASP A 2 -13.46 14.62 7.64
N VAL A 3 -12.65 14.16 8.61
CA VAL A 3 -11.20 14.01 8.44
C VAL A 3 -10.88 12.93 7.41
N ALA A 4 -11.66 11.84 7.38
CA ALA A 4 -11.53 10.80 6.35
C ALA A 4 -11.69 11.38 4.93
N ALA A 5 -12.72 12.21 4.73
CA ALA A 5 -12.97 12.89 3.47
C ALA A 5 -11.80 13.83 3.07
N GLN A 6 -11.17 14.50 4.04
CA GLN A 6 -10.00 15.35 3.76
C GLN A 6 -8.78 14.56 3.27
N VAL A 7 -8.53 13.37 3.84
CA VAL A 7 -7.45 12.47 3.38
C VAL A 7 -7.72 12.05 1.93
N VAL A 8 -8.94 11.62 1.65
CA VAL A 8 -9.33 11.12 0.32
C VAL A 8 -9.30 12.24 -0.72
N GLU A 9 -9.79 13.43 -0.39
CA GLU A 9 -9.77 14.56 -1.31
C GLU A 9 -8.36 15.04 -1.61
N PHE A 10 -7.49 15.16 -0.59
CA PHE A 10 -6.07 15.45 -0.77
C PHE A 10 -5.41 14.47 -1.76
N TRP A 11 -5.69 13.18 -1.61
CA TRP A 11 -5.14 12.15 -2.49
C TRP A 11 -5.67 12.26 -3.93
N LYS A 12 -6.97 12.56 -4.10
CA LYS A 12 -7.58 12.74 -5.42
C LYS A 12 -7.06 13.98 -6.13
N GLU A 13 -6.87 15.08 -5.42
CA GLU A 13 -6.27 16.31 -5.95
C GLU A 13 -4.82 16.12 -6.41
N ALA A 14 -4.04 15.30 -5.68
CA ALA A 14 -2.67 14.97 -6.06
C ALA A 14 -2.61 14.16 -7.38
N GLY A 15 -3.50 13.18 -7.52
CA GLY A 15 -3.68 12.39 -8.73
C GLY A 15 -2.54 11.40 -9.05
N PRO A 16 -2.70 10.60 -10.13
CA PRO A 16 -1.83 9.47 -10.44
C PRO A 16 -0.36 9.85 -10.72
N ALA A 17 -0.11 11.09 -11.14
CA ALA A 17 1.25 11.60 -11.33
C ALA A 17 2.04 11.72 -10.02
N LYS A 18 1.36 11.72 -8.86
CA LYS A 18 1.97 11.81 -7.53
C LYS A 18 1.87 10.52 -6.72
N TRP A 19 0.86 9.68 -6.97
CA TRP A 19 0.58 8.49 -6.15
C TRP A 19 1.76 7.52 -6.04
N PHE A 20 2.45 7.25 -7.16
CA PHE A 20 3.55 6.28 -7.23
C PHE A 20 4.91 6.92 -7.54
N ALA A 21 4.94 8.24 -7.71
CA ALA A 21 6.18 8.97 -7.97
C ALA A 21 6.80 9.44 -6.65
N ARG A 22 8.13 9.39 -6.56
CA ARG A 22 8.83 10.09 -5.48
C ARG A 22 8.77 11.60 -5.73
N ASP A 23 8.22 12.32 -4.76
CA ASP A 23 8.18 13.77 -4.73
C ASP A 23 8.32 14.25 -3.29
N ASP A 24 9.50 14.74 -2.94
CA ASP A 24 9.82 15.13 -1.57
C ASP A 24 8.92 16.29 -1.05
N ALA A 25 8.40 17.14 -1.94
CA ALA A 25 7.50 18.23 -1.55
C ALA A 25 6.08 17.70 -1.25
N PHE A 26 5.59 16.78 -2.08
CA PHE A 26 4.33 16.07 -1.81
C PHE A 26 4.42 15.24 -0.53
N ASP A 27 5.51 14.50 -0.34
CA ASP A 27 5.74 13.69 0.86
C ASP A 27 5.76 14.57 2.12
N ALA A 28 6.42 15.74 2.08
CA ALA A 28 6.44 16.69 3.19
C ALA A 28 5.05 17.25 3.49
N GLN A 29 4.26 17.60 2.47
CA GLN A 29 2.89 18.08 2.64
C GLN A 29 1.98 16.99 3.21
N PHE A 30 2.06 15.76 2.67
CA PHE A 30 1.26 14.63 3.11
C PHE A 30 1.55 14.31 4.59
N ARG A 31 2.83 14.33 4.97
CA ARG A 31 3.27 14.19 6.35
C ARG A 31 2.74 15.32 7.24
N GLN A 32 2.89 16.57 6.83
CA GLN A 32 2.48 17.72 7.63
C GLN A 32 0.98 17.68 7.96
N LEU A 33 0.15 17.25 7.01
CA LEU A 33 -1.30 17.26 7.16
C LEU A 33 -1.83 16.07 7.97
N PHE A 34 -1.25 14.88 7.80
CA PHE A 34 -1.89 13.64 8.27
C PHE A 34 -1.02 12.74 9.15
N LEU A 35 0.13 13.21 9.66
CA LEU A 35 0.96 12.41 10.58
C LEU A 35 0.19 11.95 11.82
N ASP A 36 -0.57 12.85 12.46
CA ASP A 36 -1.36 12.50 13.63
C ASP A 36 -2.48 11.49 13.29
N GLU A 37 -3.06 11.60 12.09
CA GLU A 37 -4.07 10.67 11.62
C GLU A 37 -3.51 9.30 11.26
N HIS A 38 -2.30 9.23 10.70
CA HIS A 38 -1.57 7.97 10.55
C HIS A 38 -1.38 7.28 11.90
N PHE A 39 -0.91 8.01 12.92
CA PHE A 39 -0.75 7.44 14.26
C PHE A 39 -2.08 7.05 14.91
N ALA A 40 -3.13 7.85 14.74
CA ALA A 40 -4.48 7.51 15.24
C ALA A 40 -5.03 6.25 14.57
N ALA A 41 -4.86 6.11 13.26
CA ALA A 41 -5.25 4.91 12.52
C ALA A 41 -4.42 3.68 12.96
N ALA A 42 -3.10 3.84 13.13
CA ALA A 42 -2.20 2.79 13.61
C ALA A 42 -2.55 2.34 15.05
N ALA A 43 -3.03 3.25 15.88
CA ALA A 43 -3.56 2.98 17.22
C ALA A 43 -5.02 2.45 17.22
N ARG A 44 -5.58 2.17 16.04
CA ARG A 44 -6.97 1.70 15.82
C ARG A 44 -8.06 2.68 16.26
N ALA A 45 -7.72 3.93 16.58
CA ALA A 45 -8.69 4.96 16.97
C ALA A 45 -9.62 5.41 15.82
N ARG A 46 -9.29 5.03 14.57
CA ARG A 46 -10.07 5.31 13.36
C ARG A 46 -10.78 4.09 12.78
N GLU A 47 -10.86 2.97 13.52
CA GLU A 47 -11.50 1.75 13.02
C GLU A 47 -12.97 1.95 12.62
N HIS A 48 -13.69 2.85 13.28
CA HIS A 48 -15.07 3.20 12.96
C HIS A 48 -15.26 3.78 11.54
N TRP A 49 -14.18 4.20 10.86
CA TRP A 49 -14.23 4.63 9.46
C TRP A 49 -14.54 3.49 8.48
N LEU A 50 -14.40 2.23 8.89
CA LEU A 50 -14.86 1.08 8.09
C LEU A 50 -16.38 1.03 7.90
N GLY A 51 -17.16 1.96 8.45
CA GLY A 51 -18.59 2.08 8.15
C GLY A 51 -18.91 2.64 6.76
N SER A 52 -17.91 3.05 5.95
CA SER A 52 -18.13 3.57 4.60
C SER A 52 -16.94 3.30 3.67
N ALA A 53 -17.19 3.31 2.35
CA ALA A 53 -16.15 3.13 1.35
C ALA A 53 -15.09 4.24 1.36
N GLU A 54 -15.50 5.48 1.59
CA GLU A 54 -14.57 6.61 1.72
C GLU A 54 -13.69 6.49 2.97
N GLY A 55 -14.27 6.05 4.10
CA GLY A 55 -13.51 5.83 5.32
C GLY A 55 -12.55 4.64 5.22
N ALA A 56 -12.96 3.55 4.55
CA ALA A 56 -12.08 2.43 4.23
C ALA A 56 -10.90 2.87 3.35
N LEU A 57 -11.16 3.67 2.31
CA LEU A 57 -10.10 4.23 1.47
C LEU A 57 -9.15 5.13 2.28
N ALA A 58 -9.69 6.02 3.13
CA ALA A 58 -8.86 6.87 3.98
C ALA A 58 -7.92 6.04 4.89
N LEU A 59 -8.40 4.92 5.44
CA LEU A 59 -7.55 4.00 6.21
C LEU A 59 -6.44 3.38 5.35
N MET A 60 -6.71 3.00 4.10
CA MET A 60 -5.66 2.49 3.20
C MET A 60 -4.62 3.56 2.90
N LEU A 61 -5.06 4.79 2.64
CA LEU A 61 -4.15 5.90 2.39
C LEU A 61 -3.26 6.19 3.62
N LEU A 62 -3.79 6.10 4.83
CA LEU A 62 -3.04 6.35 6.06
C LEU A 62 -2.15 5.19 6.50
N LEU A 63 -2.52 3.94 6.22
CA LEU A 63 -1.81 2.76 6.75
C LEU A 63 -0.92 2.08 5.71
N ASP A 64 -1.17 2.28 4.43
CA ASP A 64 -0.42 1.67 3.33
C ASP A 64 0.36 2.72 2.52
N GLN A 65 -0.29 3.78 2.06
CA GLN A 65 0.36 4.79 1.21
C GLN A 65 1.23 5.76 2.02
N PHE A 66 0.69 6.33 3.10
CA PHE A 66 1.39 7.30 3.95
C PHE A 66 2.75 6.81 4.44
N PRO A 67 2.92 5.56 4.92
CA PRO A 67 4.24 5.08 5.33
C PRO A 67 5.27 5.00 4.20
N ARG A 68 4.82 4.68 2.97
CA ARG A 68 5.67 4.57 1.77
C ARG A 68 6.12 5.94 1.28
N ASN A 69 5.31 6.97 1.47
CA ASN A 69 5.67 8.36 1.18
C ASN A 69 6.50 9.00 2.32
N CYS A 70 6.05 8.88 3.56
CA CYS A 70 6.51 9.72 4.66
C CYS A 70 7.65 9.11 5.49
N PHE A 71 7.92 7.81 5.34
CA PHE A 71 8.96 7.09 6.10
C PHE A 71 9.97 6.35 5.23
N ARG A 72 10.15 6.82 3.97
CA ARG A 72 11.06 6.20 2.97
C ARG A 72 12.41 5.82 3.55
N GLY A 73 12.90 4.66 3.14
CA GLY A 73 14.22 4.16 3.55
C GLY A 73 14.30 3.71 5.01
N THR A 74 13.17 3.47 5.67
CA THR A 74 13.12 2.97 7.05
C THR A 74 12.14 1.80 7.19
N ALA A 75 12.31 0.99 8.24
CA ALA A 75 11.35 -0.07 8.59
C ALA A 75 9.92 0.45 8.80
N HIS A 76 9.75 1.74 9.14
CA HIS A 76 8.44 2.33 9.37
C HIS A 76 7.57 2.38 8.11
N SER A 77 8.14 2.30 6.89
CA SER A 77 7.38 2.17 5.65
C SER A 77 6.53 0.91 5.56
N TYR A 78 6.81 -0.10 6.40
CA TYR A 78 6.11 -1.39 6.38
C TYR A 78 5.43 -1.71 7.72
N ALA A 79 5.60 -0.86 8.74
CA ALA A 79 5.20 -1.15 10.12
C ALA A 79 3.69 -1.34 10.29
N THR A 80 2.88 -0.72 9.42
CA THR A 80 1.42 -0.79 9.44
C THR A 80 0.81 -1.69 8.36
N ASP A 81 1.62 -2.34 7.53
CA ASP A 81 1.16 -3.18 6.41
C ASP A 81 0.19 -4.27 6.88
N GLY A 82 0.49 -4.91 8.03
CA GLY A 82 -0.39 -5.93 8.61
C GLY A 82 -1.78 -5.40 8.98
N LEU A 83 -1.87 -4.17 9.50
CA LEU A 83 -3.15 -3.54 9.84
C LEU A 83 -3.88 -3.05 8.59
N ALA A 84 -3.15 -2.49 7.61
CA ALA A 84 -3.71 -2.12 6.31
C ALA A 84 -4.37 -3.33 5.65
N ARG A 85 -3.68 -4.47 5.58
CA ARG A 85 -4.23 -5.72 5.03
C ARG A 85 -5.46 -6.22 5.79
N HIS A 86 -5.45 -6.12 7.12
CA HIS A 86 -6.62 -6.49 7.93
C HIS A 86 -7.86 -5.65 7.57
N TYR A 87 -7.70 -4.32 7.46
CA TYR A 87 -8.80 -3.43 7.10
C TYR A 87 -9.20 -3.52 5.63
N ALA A 88 -8.25 -3.79 4.72
CA ALA A 88 -8.54 -4.08 3.32
C ALA A 88 -9.44 -5.30 3.17
N MET A 89 -9.14 -6.39 3.90
CA MET A 89 -9.97 -7.59 3.91
C MET A 89 -11.41 -7.27 4.35
N ARG A 90 -11.55 -6.55 5.47
CA ARG A 90 -12.88 -6.15 5.97
C ARG A 90 -13.65 -5.29 4.97
N ALA A 91 -12.97 -4.34 4.32
CA ALA A 91 -13.60 -3.49 3.31
C ALA A 91 -14.12 -4.31 2.12
N ILE A 92 -13.39 -5.34 1.69
CA ILE A 92 -13.81 -6.25 0.62
C ILE A 92 -14.97 -7.14 1.08
N GLU A 93 -14.91 -7.71 2.29
CA GLU A 93 -15.97 -8.55 2.86
C GLU A 93 -17.30 -7.78 3.00
N GLU A 94 -17.23 -6.49 3.31
CA GLU A 94 -18.38 -5.59 3.41
C GLU A 94 -18.78 -4.98 2.04
N GLY A 95 -18.07 -5.29 0.96
CA GLY A 95 -18.34 -4.80 -0.40
C GLY A 95 -18.13 -3.30 -0.59
N LEU A 96 -17.31 -2.68 0.26
CA LEU A 96 -17.00 -1.25 0.24
C LEU A 96 -16.09 -0.88 -0.94
N ASP A 97 -15.18 -1.77 -1.32
CA ASP A 97 -14.28 -1.59 -2.47
C ASP A 97 -15.05 -1.40 -3.78
N LEU A 98 -16.16 -2.13 -3.94
CA LEU A 98 -17.01 -2.06 -5.14
C LEU A 98 -17.75 -0.72 -5.28
N GLN A 99 -17.88 0.05 -4.20
CA GLN A 99 -18.48 1.38 -4.22
C GLN A 99 -17.49 2.47 -4.69
N LEU A 100 -16.20 2.17 -4.72
CA LEU A 100 -15.16 3.07 -5.22
C LEU A 100 -15.04 2.96 -6.74
N VAL A 101 -14.67 4.08 -7.37
CA VAL A 101 -14.26 4.10 -8.77
C VAL A 101 -12.98 3.26 -8.94
N PRO A 102 -12.77 2.58 -10.09
CA PRO A 102 -11.69 1.60 -10.25
C PRO A 102 -10.30 2.12 -9.84
N LYS A 103 -9.95 3.35 -10.22
CA LYS A 103 -8.65 3.94 -9.87
C LYS A 103 -8.42 4.09 -8.36
N LEU A 104 -9.48 4.34 -7.59
CA LEU A 104 -9.37 4.44 -6.13
C LEU A 104 -9.52 3.06 -5.45
N ARG A 105 -10.26 2.15 -6.08
CA ARG A 105 -10.40 0.76 -5.63
C ARG A 105 -9.06 0.04 -5.55
N ALA A 106 -8.13 0.34 -6.48
CA ALA A 106 -6.77 -0.18 -6.46
C ALA A 106 -6.08 -0.05 -5.09
N PHE A 107 -6.31 1.05 -4.37
CA PHE A 107 -5.70 1.27 -3.05
C PHE A 107 -6.24 0.35 -1.95
N ILE A 108 -7.42 -0.26 -2.14
CA ILE A 108 -7.90 -1.35 -1.27
C ILE A 108 -7.13 -2.65 -1.55
N TYR A 109 -6.61 -2.84 -2.75
CA TYR A 109 -5.95 -4.09 -3.17
C TYR A 109 -4.44 -4.07 -2.93
N LEU A 110 -3.80 -2.90 -2.99
CA LEU A 110 -2.36 -2.74 -2.78
C LEU A 110 -1.81 -3.37 -1.47
N PRO A 111 -2.50 -3.35 -0.32
CA PRO A 111 -2.01 -4.05 0.88
C PRO A 111 -1.72 -5.54 0.68
N PHE A 112 -2.40 -6.21 -0.26
CA PHE A 112 -2.12 -7.60 -0.61
C PHE A 112 -0.89 -7.72 -1.52
N GLU A 113 -0.73 -6.83 -2.49
CA GLU A 113 0.48 -6.72 -3.33
C GLU A 113 1.74 -6.43 -2.50
N HIS A 114 1.58 -5.69 -1.41
CA HIS A 114 2.67 -5.33 -0.52
C HIS A 114 3.03 -6.40 0.52
N SER A 115 2.20 -7.46 0.65
CA SER A 115 2.39 -8.54 1.63
C SER A 115 3.50 -9.49 1.20
N GLU A 116 4.31 -9.96 2.15
CA GLU A 116 5.28 -11.05 1.91
C GLU A 116 4.64 -12.44 2.16
N ASP A 117 3.37 -12.61 1.78
CA ASP A 117 2.62 -13.87 1.87
C ASP A 117 2.20 -14.33 0.45
N PRO A 118 2.60 -15.53 0.01
CA PRO A 118 2.24 -16.04 -1.32
C PRO A 118 0.74 -16.09 -1.61
N LEU A 119 -0.11 -16.34 -0.61
CA LEU A 119 -1.56 -16.40 -0.80
C LEU A 119 -2.16 -15.01 -1.01
N ASP A 120 -1.60 -13.99 -0.36
CA ASP A 120 -2.00 -12.60 -0.61
C ASP A 120 -1.59 -12.15 -2.02
N GLN A 121 -0.44 -12.61 -2.51
CA GLN A 121 0.02 -12.29 -3.86
C GLN A 121 -0.89 -12.89 -4.93
N ASP A 122 -1.33 -14.14 -4.76
CA ASP A 122 -2.30 -14.76 -5.67
C ASP A 122 -3.65 -14.01 -5.63
N ARG A 123 -4.09 -13.57 -4.44
CA ARG A 123 -5.29 -12.72 -4.29
C ARG A 123 -5.12 -11.38 -4.98
N SER A 124 -3.99 -10.72 -4.80
CA SER A 124 -3.67 -9.42 -5.42
C SER A 124 -3.83 -9.50 -6.93
N VAL A 125 -3.18 -10.47 -7.57
CA VAL A 125 -3.28 -10.68 -9.02
C VAL A 125 -4.72 -10.91 -9.45
N ALA A 126 -5.48 -11.75 -8.74
CA ALA A 126 -6.88 -12.00 -9.07
C ALA A 126 -7.75 -10.72 -8.97
N MET A 127 -7.52 -9.88 -7.96
CA MET A 127 -8.26 -8.62 -7.80
C MET A 127 -7.90 -7.60 -8.87
N PHE A 128 -6.62 -7.47 -9.21
CA PHE A 128 -6.17 -6.55 -10.26
C PHE A 128 -6.55 -7.00 -11.68
N ASP A 129 -6.65 -8.31 -11.93
CA ASP A 129 -7.18 -8.84 -13.19
C ASP A 129 -8.66 -8.43 -13.38
N VAL A 130 -9.47 -8.59 -12.33
CA VAL A 130 -10.88 -8.15 -12.33
C VAL A 130 -11.01 -6.62 -12.41
N LEU A 131 -10.06 -5.86 -11.83
CA LEU A 131 -10.04 -4.40 -11.94
C LEU A 131 -9.88 -3.94 -13.39
N GLY A 132 -9.20 -4.72 -14.22
CA GLY A 132 -9.12 -4.54 -15.68
C GLY A 132 -8.12 -3.49 -16.15
N ASP A 133 -7.26 -3.01 -15.26
CA ASP A 133 -6.17 -2.09 -15.62
C ASP A 133 -4.86 -2.87 -15.81
N LYS A 134 -4.34 -2.83 -17.04
CA LYS A 134 -3.18 -3.63 -17.43
C LYS A 134 -1.90 -3.23 -16.71
N GLU A 135 -1.74 -1.95 -16.37
CA GLU A 135 -0.54 -1.49 -15.68
C GLU A 135 -0.54 -2.01 -14.25
N TYR A 136 -1.65 -1.85 -13.52
CA TYR A 136 -1.79 -2.42 -12.18
C TYR A 136 -1.62 -3.94 -12.16
N LEU A 137 -2.21 -4.66 -13.12
CA LEU A 137 -2.04 -6.12 -13.21
C LEU A 137 -0.58 -6.52 -13.40
N GLN A 138 0.16 -5.82 -14.26
CA GLN A 138 1.59 -6.09 -14.47
C GLN A 138 2.41 -5.93 -13.19
N TYR A 139 2.12 -4.89 -12.39
CA TYR A 139 2.79 -4.70 -11.10
C TYR A 139 2.42 -5.79 -10.08
N ALA A 140 1.15 -6.19 -10.01
CA ALA A 140 0.73 -7.29 -9.14
C ALA A 140 1.41 -8.63 -9.52
N GLU A 141 1.55 -8.92 -10.81
CA GLU A 141 2.26 -10.10 -11.29
C GLU A 141 3.75 -10.06 -10.96
N LEU A 142 4.39 -8.90 -11.14
CA LEU A 142 5.78 -8.68 -10.76
C LEU A 142 6.01 -8.93 -9.26
N HIS A 143 5.16 -8.37 -8.40
CA HIS A 143 5.26 -8.57 -6.95
C HIS A 143 5.09 -10.05 -6.57
N ARG A 144 4.11 -10.72 -7.17
CA ARG A 144 3.87 -12.15 -6.94
C ARG A 144 5.08 -12.99 -7.34
N ASP A 145 5.70 -12.71 -8.47
CA ASP A 145 6.84 -13.48 -8.96
C ASP A 145 8.07 -13.30 -8.07
N ILE A 146 8.28 -12.10 -7.52
CA ILE A 146 9.32 -11.85 -6.50
C ILE A 146 9.07 -12.69 -5.24
N ILE A 147 7.84 -12.67 -4.72
CA ILE A 147 7.48 -13.46 -3.53
C ILE A 147 7.56 -14.97 -3.80
N ARG A 148 7.16 -15.44 -4.97
CA ARG A 148 7.32 -16.85 -5.35
C ARG A 148 8.78 -17.28 -5.42
N ARG A 149 9.66 -16.38 -5.88
CA ARG A 149 11.09 -16.65 -6.01
C ARG A 149 11.82 -16.62 -4.66
N PHE A 150 11.58 -15.59 -3.85
CA PHE A 150 12.39 -15.33 -2.65
C PHE A 150 11.65 -15.54 -1.33
N GLY A 151 10.32 -15.70 -1.36
CA GLY A 151 9.46 -15.74 -0.18
C GLY A 151 9.29 -14.38 0.53
N ARG A 152 9.91 -13.32 0.01
CA ARG A 152 9.96 -11.97 0.58
C ARG A 152 10.43 -10.97 -0.48
N PHE A 153 10.40 -9.67 -0.20
CA PHE A 153 10.94 -8.63 -1.07
C PHE A 153 12.41 -8.32 -0.73
N PRO A 154 13.39 -8.65 -1.60
CA PRO A 154 14.81 -8.47 -1.27
C PRO A 154 15.21 -7.03 -1.01
N HIS A 155 14.57 -6.05 -1.67
CA HIS A 155 14.87 -4.62 -1.46
C HIS A 155 14.57 -4.15 -0.03
N ARG A 156 13.72 -4.86 0.73
CA ARG A 156 13.41 -4.54 2.13
C ARG A 156 14.45 -5.09 3.11
N ASN A 157 15.40 -5.91 2.66
CA ASN A 157 16.34 -6.61 3.56
C ASN A 157 17.11 -5.67 4.48
N ALA A 158 17.73 -4.61 3.93
CA ALA A 158 18.55 -3.70 4.72
C ALA A 158 17.73 -2.95 5.79
N VAL A 159 16.58 -2.38 5.40
CA VAL A 159 15.72 -1.60 6.29
C VAL A 159 15.01 -2.46 7.34
N LEU A 160 14.80 -3.75 7.06
CA LEU A 160 14.26 -4.73 8.02
C LEU A 160 15.32 -5.52 8.79
N GLY A 161 16.62 -5.21 8.62
CA GLY A 161 17.71 -5.88 9.33
C GLY A 161 17.90 -7.36 8.96
N ARG A 162 17.50 -7.77 7.74
CA ARG A 162 17.62 -9.15 7.24
C ARG A 162 18.96 -9.31 6.51
N LEU A 163 19.61 -10.45 6.74
CA LEU A 163 20.75 -10.86 5.93
C LEU A 163 20.26 -11.33 4.54
N PRO A 164 20.77 -10.76 3.44
CA PRO A 164 20.40 -11.19 2.10
C PRO A 164 21.08 -12.52 1.75
N THR A 165 20.44 -13.33 0.91
CA THR A 165 21.08 -14.49 0.28
C THR A 165 21.95 -14.05 -0.90
N ALA A 166 22.82 -14.93 -1.40
CA ALA A 166 23.60 -14.66 -2.62
C ALA A 166 22.69 -14.37 -3.82
N GLU A 167 21.61 -15.16 -3.98
CA GLU A 167 20.66 -14.96 -5.07
C GLU A 167 19.93 -13.60 -4.97
N GLU A 168 19.57 -13.18 -3.76
CA GLU A 168 18.97 -11.87 -3.52
C GLU A 168 19.94 -10.72 -3.84
N LEU A 169 21.23 -10.87 -3.53
CA LEU A 169 22.26 -9.88 -3.87
C LEU A 169 22.44 -9.76 -5.38
N ASP A 170 22.54 -10.89 -6.09
CA ASP A 170 22.67 -10.91 -7.55
C ASP A 170 21.45 -10.26 -8.22
N TYR A 171 20.24 -10.62 -7.77
CA TYR A 171 18.99 -10.01 -8.25
C TYR A 171 18.96 -8.49 -8.08
N LEU A 172 19.38 -7.99 -6.91
CA LEU A 172 19.43 -6.54 -6.66
C LEU A 172 20.52 -5.85 -7.50
N ALA A 173 21.67 -6.50 -7.71
CA ALA A 173 22.76 -5.97 -8.51
C ALA A 173 22.41 -5.85 -10.01
N GLU A 174 21.52 -6.70 -10.52
CA GLU A 174 21.03 -6.69 -11.90
C GLU A 174 19.89 -5.68 -12.14
N GLY A 175 19.57 -4.82 -11.16
CA GLY A 175 18.51 -3.82 -11.28
C GLY A 175 17.13 -4.34 -10.88
N GLY A 176 17.08 -5.31 -9.95
CA GLY A 176 15.85 -5.84 -9.38
C GLY A 176 14.90 -4.76 -8.83
N PHE A 177 13.68 -5.17 -8.50
CA PHE A 177 12.61 -4.28 -8.07
C PHE A 177 12.98 -3.53 -6.79
N ALA A 178 12.88 -2.19 -6.85
CA ALA A 178 13.35 -1.28 -5.81
C ALA A 178 12.24 -0.79 -4.84
N GLY A 179 10.97 -1.12 -5.11
CA GLY A 179 9.83 -0.58 -4.38
C GLY A 179 9.35 0.75 -4.95
#